data_AF-A0A3N5ICE7-F1
#
_entry.id   AF-A0A3N5ICE7-F1
#
_cell.length_a   1.000
_cell.length_b   1.000
_cell.length_c   1.000
_cell.angle_alpha   90.00
_cell.angle_beta   90.00
_cell.angle_gamma   90.00
#
_symmetry.space_group_name_H-M   'P 1'
#
loop_
_entity.id
_entity.type
_entity.pdbx_description
1 polymer ?
#
loop_
_entity_poly.entity_id
_entity_poly.type
_entity_poly.pdbx_seq_one_letter_code
_entity_poly.pdbx_strand_id
1 'polypeptide(L)' 'MRSKSAPPVNGVIHPYGTVKATHGEKRRFQIIPLPGYRVSEVLVDKVSQGAVNSYTFKEVTGDHVLEAIFTKQ' A
#
# COMPACT_ATOMS: atom_id res chain seq x y z
N MET A 1 3.46 -24.14 -10.61
CA MET A 1 2.66 -23.17 -9.85
C MET A 1 2.51 -21.90 -10.66
N ARG A 2 1.29 -21.48 -11.06
CA ARG A 2 1.08 -20.22 -11.79
C ARG A 2 0.80 -19.10 -10.78
N SER A 3 1.81 -18.33 -10.40
CA SER A 3 1.56 -17.07 -9.69
C SER A 3 1.13 -16.03 -10.71
N LYS A 4 -0.18 -15.84 -10.86
CA LYS A 4 -0.74 -14.71 -11.60
C LYS A 4 -0.55 -13.47 -10.73
N SER A 5 0.66 -12.92 -10.65
CA SER A 5 0.84 -11.55 -10.16
C SER A 5 0.38 -10.62 -11.28
N ALA A 6 -0.93 -10.53 -11.48
CA ALA A 6 -1.47 -9.44 -12.27
C ALA A 6 -1.04 -8.16 -11.55
N PRO A 7 -0.35 -7.20 -12.21
CA PRO A 7 -0.19 -5.89 -11.61
C PRO A 7 -1.59 -5.41 -11.21
N PRO A 8 -1.78 -4.81 -10.01
CA PRO A 8 -3.09 -4.28 -9.67
C PRO A 8 -3.44 -3.29 -10.77
N VAL A 9 -4.55 -3.55 -11.46
CA VAL A 9 -4.89 -2.94 -12.77
C VAL A 9 -5.12 -1.41 -12.67
N ASN A 10 -4.90 -0.84 -11.49
CA ASN A 10 -5.27 0.49 -11.08
C ASN A 10 -4.11 1.27 -10.39
N GLY A 11 -3.04 0.62 -9.94
CA GLY A 11 -1.97 1.26 -9.16
C GLY A 11 -0.99 0.27 -8.52
N VAL A 12 0.11 0.77 -7.94
CA VAL A 12 1.16 -0.03 -7.30
C VAL A 12 1.54 0.56 -5.94
N ILE A 13 1.72 -0.32 -4.95
CA ILE A 13 2.34 0.04 -3.66
C ILE A 13 3.81 -0.41 -3.70
N HIS A 14 4.74 0.47 -3.33
CA HIS A 14 6.16 0.19 -3.28
C HIS A 14 6.75 0.46 -1.89
N PRO A 15 7.54 -0.46 -1.30
CA PRO A 15 7.83 -1.82 -1.77
C PRO A 15 6.58 -2.72 -1.79
N TYR A 16 6.50 -3.61 -2.80
CA TYR A 16 5.39 -4.57 -2.94
C TYR A 16 5.71 -5.90 -2.24
N GLY A 17 4.66 -6.62 -1.83
CA GLY A 17 4.77 -7.92 -1.18
C GLY A 17 5.06 -7.84 0.32
N THR A 18 5.50 -8.96 0.90
CA THR A 18 5.81 -9.04 2.33
C THR A 18 7.12 -8.31 2.61
N VAL A 19 7.03 -7.17 3.28
CA VAL A 19 8.18 -6.37 3.67
C VAL A 19 8.53 -6.72 5.09
N LYS A 20 9.67 -7.39 5.29
CA LYS A 20 10.23 -7.59 6.63
C LYS A 20 10.73 -6.25 7.15
N ALA A 21 10.20 -5.81 8.28
CA ALA A 21 10.67 -4.64 9.02
C ALA A 21 10.96 -5.07 10.45
N THR A 22 12.00 -4.48 11.04
CA THR A 22 12.38 -4.77 12.42
C THR A 22 11.41 -4.07 13.36
N HIS A 23 11.21 -4.62 14.56
CA HIS A 23 10.37 -3.99 15.57
C HIS A 23 10.89 -2.56 15.87
N GLY A 24 10.01 -1.56 15.76
CA GLY A 24 10.34 -0.14 15.94
C GLY A 24 11.01 0.53 14.72
N GLU A 25 11.14 -0.17 13.59
CA GLU A 25 11.68 0.40 12.37
C GLU A 25 10.65 1.32 11.68
N LYS A 26 11.13 2.42 11.11
CA LYS A 26 10.33 3.32 10.27
C LYS A 26 10.28 2.78 8.86
N ARG A 27 9.07 2.53 8.34
CA ARG A 27 8.90 2.02 6.98
C ARG A 27 7.98 2.89 6.16
N ARG A 28 8.51 3.39 5.03
CA ARG A 28 7.78 4.20 4.08
C ARG A 28 7.28 3.34 2.92
N PHE A 29 6.01 3.52 2.58
CA PHE A 29 5.34 2.95 1.43
C PHE A 29 4.88 4.08 0.51
N GLN A 30 5.16 3.93 -0.78
CA GLN A 30 4.69 4.82 -1.83
C GLN A 30 3.53 4.16 -2.57
N ILE A 31 2.50 4.93 -2.84
CA ILE A 31 1.26 4.48 -3.46
C ILE A 31 1.12 5.26 -4.77
N ILE A 32 1.43 4.58 -5.87
CA ILE A 32 1.55 5.18 -7.18
C ILE A 32 0.33 4.73 -8.01
N PRO A 33 -0.69 5.59 -8.19
CA PRO A 33 -1.80 5.27 -9.07
C PRO A 33 -1.32 5.21 -10.53
N LEU A 34 -1.91 4.32 -11.33
CA LEU A 34 -1.67 4.30 -12.77
C LEU A 34 -2.38 5.48 -13.47
N PRO A 35 -1.95 5.88 -14.67
CA PRO A 35 -2.63 6.92 -15.44
C PRO A 35 -4.13 6.63 -15.61
N GLY A 36 -4.98 7.62 -15.38
CA GLY A 36 -6.44 7.47 -15.40
C GLY A 36 -7.06 6.90 -14.12
N TYR A 37 -6.24 6.64 -13.09
CA TYR A 37 -6.69 6.27 -11.75
C TYR A 37 -6.23 7.29 -10.72
N ARG A 38 -6.95 7.35 -9.61
CA ARG A 38 -6.55 8.07 -8.40
C ARG A 38 -6.66 7.14 -7.20
N VAL A 39 -5.90 7.44 -6.15
CA VAL A 39 -6.09 6.80 -4.85
C VAL A 39 -7.45 7.25 -4.32
N SER A 40 -8.36 6.30 -4.12
CA SER A 40 -9.65 6.56 -3.49
C SER A 40 -9.50 6.53 -1.96
N GLU A 41 -8.76 5.54 -1.46
CA GLU A 41 -8.61 5.30 -0.04
C GLU A 41 -7.40 4.40 0.21
N VAL A 42 -6.75 4.59 1.35
CA VAL A 42 -5.67 3.74 1.84
C VAL A 42 -6.10 3.21 3.19
N LEU A 43 -6.10 1.90 3.35
CA LEU A 43 -6.43 1.21 4.58
C LEU A 43 -5.16 0.66 5.21
N VAL A 44 -4.96 0.94 6.49
CA VAL A 44 -3.90 0.36 7.32
C VAL A 44 -4.60 -0.44 8.40
N ASP A 45 -4.43 -1.75 8.40
CA ASP A 45 -5.11 -2.67 9.33
C ASP A 45 -6.63 -2.46 9.34
N LYS A 46 -7.20 -2.23 8.15
CA LYS A 46 -8.63 -1.90 7.92
C LYS A 46 -9.06 -0.51 8.41
N VAL A 47 -8.15 0.33 8.87
CA VAL A 47 -8.41 1.73 9.26
C VAL A 47 -8.06 2.66 8.10
N SER A 48 -9.03 3.46 7.68
CA SER A 48 -8.85 4.46 6.63
C SER A 48 -7.86 5.54 7.02
N GLN A 49 -6.88 5.76 6.15
CA GLN A 49 -5.95 6.89 6.15
C GLN A 49 -6.37 7.95 5.12
N GLY A 50 -7.45 7.70 4.37
CA GLY A 50 -7.88 8.55 3.25
C GLY A 50 -7.08 8.36 1.97
N ALA A 51 -7.30 9.25 1.01
CA ALA A 51 -6.66 9.23 -0.31
C ALA A 51 -5.23 9.79 -0.26
N VAL A 52 -4.29 9.02 0.28
CA VAL A 52 -2.87 9.41 0.39
C VAL A 52 -1.99 8.66 -0.63
N ASN A 53 -1.02 9.36 -1.22
CA ASN A 53 -0.07 8.76 -2.17
C ASN A 53 1.18 8.20 -1.49
N SER A 54 1.30 8.37 -0.18
CA SER A 54 2.38 7.76 0.60
C SER A 54 1.95 7.55 2.04
N TYR A 55 2.35 6.43 2.61
CA TYR A 55 2.11 6.11 4.00
C TYR A 55 3.44 5.75 4.68
N THR A 56 3.66 6.23 5.89
CA THR A 56 4.86 5.90 6.67
C THR A 56 4.46 5.31 8.00
N PHE A 57 4.80 4.05 8.21
CA PHE A 57 4.77 3.44 9.53
C PHE A 57 5.87 4.08 10.37
N LYS A 58 5.49 4.75 11.45
CA LYS A 58 6.43 5.39 12.39
C LYS A 58 7.17 4.35 13.22
N GLU A 59 6.47 3.29 13.61
CA GLU A 59 7.01 2.15 14.35
C GLU A 59 6.24 0.91 13.88
N VAL A 60 6.96 -0.06 13.30
CA VAL A 60 6.38 -1.38 13.02
C VAL A 60 6.41 -2.17 14.32
N THR A 61 5.26 -2.33 14.98
CA THR A 61 5.15 -3.08 16.24
C THR A 61 4.68 -4.52 16.03
N GLY A 62 4.26 -4.86 14.81
CA GLY A 62 3.81 -6.19 14.43
C GLY A 62 3.51 -6.29 12.94
N ASP A 63 2.77 -7.33 12.55
CA ASP A 63 2.30 -7.46 11.18
C ASP A 63 1.23 -6.40 10.89
N HIS A 64 1.45 -5.63 9.83
CA HIS A 64 0.50 -4.63 9.35
C HIS A 64 0.09 -4.95 7.92
N VAL A 65 -1.18 -4.71 7.60
CA VAL A 65 -1.74 -4.85 6.26
C VAL A 65 -2.02 -3.46 5.69
N LEU A 66 -1.33 -3.11 4.61
CA LEU A 66 -1.54 -1.88 3.86
C LEU A 66 -2.28 -2.21 2.56
N GLU A 67 -3.50 -1.71 2.42
CA GLU A 67 -4.31 -1.85 1.21
C GLU A 67 -4.56 -0.48 0.59
N ALA A 68 -4.41 -0.36 -0.73
CA ALA A 68 -4.73 0.85 -1.46
C ALA A 68 -5.88 0.57 -2.43
N ILE A 69 -6.94 1.35 -2.29
CA ILE A 69 -8.10 1.33 -3.16
C ILE A 69 -7.92 2.43 -4.19
N PHE A 70 -7.99 2.04 -5.45
CA PHE A 70 -7.87 2.95 -6.59
C PHE A 70 -9.21 3.00 -7.32
N THR A 71 -9.57 4.19 -7.77
CA THR A 71 -10.76 4.42 -8.59
C THR A 71 -10.38 5.14 -9.87
N LYS A 72 -11.13 4.90 -10.96
CA LYS A 72 -10.94 5.66 -12.19
C LYS A 72 -11.27 7.13 -11.93
N GLN A 73 -10.50 8.02 -12.56
CA GLN A 73 -10.80 9.45 -12.53
C GLN A 73 -12.09 9.77 -13.27
#